data_AF-A0A6V7IWV1-F1
#
_entry.id   AF-A0A6V7IWV1-F1
#
_cell.length_a   1.000
_cell.length_b   1.000
_cell.length_c   1.000
_cell.angle_alpha   90.00
_cell.angle_beta   90.00
_cell.angle_gamma   90.00
#
_symmetry.space_group_name_H-M   'P 1'
#
loop_
_entity.id
_entity.type
_entity.pdbx_description
1 polymer ?
#
loop_
_entity_poly.entity_id
_entity_poly.type
_entity_poly.pdbx_seq_one_letter_code
_entity_poly.pdbx_strand_id
1 'polypeptide(L)'
;ALVPKGSSPSAIDLNKKFTPSELRTMCQATAYGLIAAEEALKDADWMPEDEESRRDTGVAVGIGMVDLVDVCATHEALKRGYSKVSPYFVPRILTNMAAGQISIKYGFRGPNHSVSTACATGAHAI
;
A
#
# COMPACT_ATOMS: atom_id res chain seq x y z
N ALA A 1 12.76 9.48 -5.62
CA ALA A 1 13.82 8.45 -5.71
C ALA A 1 13.26 7.24 -6.45
N LEU A 2 14.06 6.59 -7.31
CA LEU A 2 13.67 5.34 -7.99
C LEU A 2 14.09 4.16 -7.10
N VAL A 3 13.14 3.28 -6.75
CA VAL A 3 13.43 2.04 -6.01
C VAL A 3 14.05 1.03 -7.00
N PRO A 4 15.27 0.53 -6.75
CA PRO A 4 15.90 -0.45 -7.64
C PRO A 4 15.04 -1.72 -7.75
N LYS A 5 14.79 -2.18 -8.97
CA LYS A 5 13.96 -3.37 -9.27
C LYS A 5 14.85 -4.53 -9.70
N GLY A 6 14.56 -5.74 -9.25
CA GLY A 6 15.29 -6.96 -9.64
C GLY A 6 15.61 -7.88 -8.47
N SER A 7 16.51 -8.84 -8.72
CA SER A 7 16.87 -9.90 -7.77
C SER A 7 18.19 -9.67 -7.03
N SER A 8 18.87 -8.53 -7.23
CA SER A 8 20.07 -8.22 -6.47
C SER A 8 19.74 -7.91 -5.00
N PRO A 9 20.69 -8.02 -4.06
CA PRO A 9 20.44 -7.78 -2.64
C PRO A 9 19.90 -6.38 -2.32
N SER A 10 20.21 -5.39 -3.16
CA SER A 10 19.77 -4.00 -3.02
C SER A 10 18.52 -3.67 -3.86
N ALA A 11 17.91 -4.66 -4.51
CA ALA A 11 16.75 -4.49 -5.36
C ALA A 11 15.51 -5.17 -4.80
N ILE A 12 14.34 -4.59 -5.10
CA ILE A 12 13.05 -5.13 -4.69
C ILE A 12 12.41 -5.87 -5.85
N ASP A 13 12.09 -7.15 -5.62
CA ASP A 13 11.22 -7.96 -6.48
C ASP A 13 9.89 -8.21 -5.78
N LEU A 14 8.84 -7.51 -6.24
CA LEU A 14 7.51 -7.61 -5.66
C LEU A 14 6.91 -9.02 -5.80
N ASN A 15 7.27 -9.78 -6.84
CA ASN A 15 6.76 -11.14 -7.04
C ASN A 15 7.32 -12.14 -6.02
N LYS A 16 8.45 -11.81 -5.38
CA LYS A 16 9.00 -12.61 -4.27
C LYS A 16 8.40 -12.22 -2.92
N LYS A 17 7.76 -11.05 -2.82
CA LYS A 17 7.22 -10.49 -1.57
C LYS A 17 5.72 -10.71 -1.42
N PHE A 18 4.99 -10.80 -2.55
CA PHE A 18 3.54 -10.88 -2.56
C PHE A 18 3.05 -11.92 -3.56
N THR A 19 1.92 -12.55 -3.25
CA THR A 19 1.24 -13.43 -4.18
C THR A 19 0.68 -12.65 -5.37
N PRO A 20 0.44 -13.31 -6.53
CA PRO A 20 -0.23 -12.66 -7.65
C PRO A 20 -1.62 -12.11 -7.31
N SER A 21 -2.31 -12.69 -6.31
CA SER A 21 -3.62 -12.21 -5.89
C SER A 21 -3.55 -10.89 -5.12
N GLU A 22 -2.57 -10.78 -4.23
CA GLU A 22 -2.27 -9.54 -3.50
C GLU A 22 -1.85 -8.44 -4.47
N LEU A 23 -0.95 -8.73 -5.42
CA LEU A 23 -0.49 -7.73 -6.39
C LEU A 23 -1.59 -7.21 -7.32
N ARG A 24 -2.67 -7.97 -7.54
CA ARG A 24 -3.82 -7.49 -8.32
C ARG A 24 -4.56 -6.36 -7.62
N THR A 25 -4.59 -6.33 -6.30
CA THR A 25 -5.35 -5.33 -5.53
C THR A 25 -4.53 -4.09 -5.17
N MET A 26 -3.22 -4.09 -5.42
CA MET A 26 -2.30 -3.05 -4.97
C MET A 26 -1.53 -2.37 -6.11
N CYS A 27 -1.42 -1.04 -6.05
CA CYS A 27 -0.42 -0.33 -6.84
C CYS A 27 0.98 -0.46 -6.21
N GLN A 28 2.00 -0.02 -6.94
CA GLN A 28 3.40 -0.16 -6.54
C GLN A 28 3.69 0.58 -5.22
N ALA A 29 3.08 1.74 -4.99
CA ALA A 29 3.26 2.53 -3.77
C ALA A 29 2.70 1.80 -2.53
N THR A 30 1.52 1.18 -2.64
CA THR A 30 0.92 0.36 -1.56
C THR A 30 1.81 -0.82 -1.20
N ALA A 31 2.36 -1.52 -2.21
CA ALA A 31 3.27 -2.64 -1.98
C ALA A 31 4.56 -2.19 -1.25
N TYR A 32 5.11 -1.03 -1.61
CA TYR A 32 6.26 -0.46 -0.89
C TYR A 32 5.93 -0.05 0.53
N GLY A 33 4.75 0.54 0.77
CA GLY A 33 4.28 0.85 2.12
C GLY A 33 4.20 -0.38 3.02
N LEU A 34 3.70 -1.50 2.49
CA LEU A 34 3.64 -2.78 3.21
C LEU A 34 5.01 -3.38 3.52
N ILE A 35 5.96 -3.32 2.57
CA ILE A 35 7.33 -3.81 2.79
C ILE A 35 8.00 -2.97 3.89
N ALA A 36 7.92 -1.65 3.79
CA ALA A 36 8.51 -0.74 4.78
C ALA A 36 7.87 -0.91 6.17
N ALA A 37 6.55 -1.10 6.25
CA ALA A 37 5.87 -1.38 7.50
C ALA A 37 6.31 -2.73 8.11
N GLU A 38 6.49 -3.76 7.29
CA GLU A 38 7.00 -5.06 7.76
C GLU A 38 8.40 -4.95 8.35
N GLU A 39 9.28 -4.19 7.68
CA GLU A 39 10.65 -3.94 8.15
C GLU A 39 10.63 -3.16 9.46
N ALA A 40 9.85 -2.08 9.55
CA ALA A 40 9.74 -1.26 10.76
C ALA A 40 9.17 -2.02 11.96
N LEU A 41 8.13 -2.83 11.75
CA LEU A 41 7.52 -3.62 12.82
C LEU A 41 8.45 -4.71 13.35
N LYS A 42 9.24 -5.33 12.47
CA LYS A 42 10.27 -6.31 12.87
C LYS A 42 11.42 -5.66 13.62
N ASP A 43 11.87 -4.50 13.17
CA ASP A 43 12.92 -3.73 13.84
C ASP A 43 12.49 -3.28 15.25
N ALA A 44 11.21 -2.93 15.41
CA ALA A 44 10.61 -2.56 16.69
C ALA A 44 10.16 -3.74 17.57
N ASP A 45 10.27 -4.98 17.08
CA ASP A 45 9.72 -6.20 17.72
C ASP A 45 8.25 -6.05 18.14
N TRP A 46 7.42 -5.41 17.29
CA TRP A 46 6.02 -5.14 17.58
C TRP A 46 5.08 -5.97 16.69
N MET A 47 4.53 -7.05 17.26
CA MET A 47 3.57 -7.95 16.59
C MET A 47 2.41 -8.30 17.55
N PRO A 48 1.50 -7.35 17.84
CA PRO A 48 0.44 -7.55 18.82
C PRO A 48 -0.56 -8.64 18.38
N GLU A 49 -0.75 -9.64 19.24
CA GLU A 49 -1.69 -10.74 19.00
C GLU A 49 -3.02 -10.56 19.76
N ASP A 50 -2.99 -9.89 20.90
CA ASP A 50 -4.17 -9.64 21.72
C ASP A 50 -5.03 -8.48 21.18
N GLU A 51 -6.32 -8.49 21.53
CA GLU A 51 -7.29 -7.54 21.01
C GLU A 51 -7.12 -6.12 21.56
N GLU A 52 -6.55 -5.96 22.76
CA GLU A 52 -6.33 -4.66 23.39
C GLU A 52 -5.18 -3.93 22.68
N SER A 53 -4.02 -4.57 22.57
CA SER A 53 -2.86 -4.04 21.85
C SER A 53 -3.16 -3.75 20.38
N ARG A 54 -4.00 -4.58 19.73
CA ARG A 54 -4.46 -4.32 18.35
C ARG A 54 -5.33 -3.08 18.24
N ARG A 55 -6.21 -2.81 19.22
CA ARG A 55 -7.02 -1.58 19.26
C ARG A 55 -6.19 -0.34 19.57
N ASP A 56 -5.11 -0.51 20.32
CA ASP A 56 -4.19 0.58 20.66
C ASP A 56 -3.12 0.82 19.57
N THR A 57 -3.02 -0.05 18.58
CA THR A 57 -2.12 0.13 17.43
C THR A 57 -2.88 0.75 16.25
N GLY A 58 -2.48 1.96 15.85
CA GLY A 58 -2.98 2.66 14.68
C GLY A 58 -2.04 2.59 13.46
N VAL A 59 -2.51 3.10 12.32
CA VAL A 59 -1.75 3.24 11.08
C VAL A 59 -1.95 4.65 10.51
N ALA A 60 -0.85 5.39 10.33
CA ALA A 60 -0.84 6.67 9.66
C ALA A 60 0.17 6.62 8.50
N VAL A 61 -0.31 6.31 7.28
CA VAL A 61 0.55 6.19 6.09
C VAL A 61 -0.12 6.89 4.90
N GLY A 62 0.60 7.84 4.31
CA GLY A 62 0.12 8.63 3.19
C GLY A 62 0.73 8.25 1.85
N ILE A 63 -0.02 8.45 0.77
CA ILE A 63 0.49 8.44 -0.60
C ILE A 63 0.24 9.82 -1.22
N GLY A 64 1.30 10.45 -1.73
CA GLY A 64 1.24 11.81 -2.26
C GLY A 64 0.54 11.95 -3.62
N MET A 65 0.43 10.87 -4.40
CA MET A 65 -0.19 10.87 -5.73
C MET A 65 -0.72 9.48 -6.08
N VAL A 66 -1.84 9.42 -6.78
CA VAL A 66 -2.39 8.17 -7.33
C VAL A 66 -1.47 7.57 -8.41
N ASP A 67 -1.57 6.26 -8.64
CA ASP A 67 -0.83 5.60 -9.72
C ASP A 67 -1.44 5.96 -11.09
N LEU A 68 -0.79 6.88 -11.80
CA LEU A 68 -1.24 7.34 -13.11
C LEU A 68 -1.23 6.24 -14.19
N VAL A 69 -0.41 5.20 -14.02
CA VAL A 69 -0.38 4.07 -14.97
C VAL A 69 -1.69 3.28 -14.86
N ASP A 70 -2.14 3.01 -13.63
CA ASP A 70 -3.42 2.34 -13.36
C ASP A 70 -4.62 3.17 -13.85
N VAL A 71 -4.58 4.49 -13.67
CA VAL A 71 -5.62 5.41 -14.17
C VAL A 71 -5.69 5.39 -15.70
N CYS A 72 -4.57 5.57 -16.40
CA CYS A 72 -4.52 5.57 -17.86
C CYS A 72 -4.92 4.21 -18.45
N ALA A 73 -4.44 3.11 -17.87
CA ALA A 73 -4.82 1.76 -18.30
C ALA A 73 -6.32 1.52 -18.14
N THR A 74 -6.92 2.03 -17.06
CA THR A 74 -8.36 1.92 -16.83
C THR A 74 -9.17 2.75 -17.81
N HIS A 75 -8.69 3.94 -18.18
CA HIS A 75 -9.32 4.74 -19.24
C HIS A 75 -9.36 4.00 -20.58
N GLU A 76 -8.26 3.37 -20.98
CA GLU A 76 -8.21 2.55 -22.20
C GLU A 76 -9.12 1.32 -22.12
N ALA A 77 -9.26 0.71 -20.94
CA ALA A 77 -10.21 -0.37 -20.72
C ALA A 77 -11.66 0.13 -20.84
N LEU A 78 -11.99 1.28 -20.25
CA LEU A 78 -13.32 1.87 -20.26
C LEU A 78 -13.79 2.21 -21.69
N LYS A 79 -12.89 2.68 -22.56
CA LYS A 79 -13.17 2.89 -23.99
C LYS A 79 -13.65 1.62 -24.71
N ARG A 80 -13.25 0.44 -24.21
CA ARG A 80 -13.65 -0.87 -24.75
C ARG A 80 -14.92 -1.42 -24.08
N GLY A 81 -15.48 -0.71 -23.11
CA GLY A 81 -16.71 -1.04 -22.40
C GLY A 81 -16.53 -1.19 -20.88
N TYR A 82 -17.57 -0.85 -20.11
CA TYR A 82 -17.56 -0.91 -18.64
C TYR A 82 -17.14 -2.27 -18.08
N SER A 83 -17.55 -3.37 -18.72
CA SER A 83 -17.19 -4.74 -18.32
C SER A 83 -15.70 -5.07 -18.45
N LYS A 84 -14.90 -4.19 -19.07
CA LYS A 84 -13.43 -4.34 -19.17
C LYS A 84 -12.69 -3.63 -18.04
N VAL A 85 -13.37 -2.79 -17.25
CA VAL A 85 -12.76 -2.14 -16.09
C VAL A 85 -12.53 -3.20 -15.01
N SER A 86 -11.30 -3.25 -14.49
CA SER A 86 -10.96 -4.17 -13.40
C SER A 86 -11.78 -3.83 -12.15
N PRO A 87 -12.37 -4.82 -11.46
CA PRO A 87 -13.02 -4.57 -10.17
C PRO A 87 -12.02 -4.09 -9.09
N TYR A 88 -10.72 -4.29 -9.33
CA TYR A 88 -9.65 -3.83 -8.45
C TYR A 88 -9.16 -2.42 -8.77
N PHE A 89 -9.71 -1.73 -9.78
CA PHE A 89 -9.28 -0.38 -10.13
C PHE A 89 -9.32 0.58 -8.93
N VAL A 90 -10.47 0.69 -8.27
CA VAL A 90 -10.64 1.61 -7.14
C VAL A 90 -9.69 1.25 -5.99
N PRO A 91 -9.61 -0.02 -5.51
CA PRO A 91 -8.61 -0.41 -4.52
C PRO A 91 -7.14 -0.18 -4.90
N ARG A 92 -6.80 -0.11 -6.19
CA ARG A 92 -5.43 0.15 -6.62
C ARG A 92 -5.04 1.62 -6.55
N ILE A 93 -5.96 2.52 -6.88
CA ILE A 93 -5.64 3.95 -7.03
C ILE A 93 -5.84 4.78 -5.76
N LEU A 94 -6.60 4.28 -4.79
CA LEU A 94 -6.91 5.02 -3.58
C LEU A 94 -5.64 5.25 -2.74
N THR A 95 -5.37 6.51 -2.39
CA THR A 95 -4.14 6.91 -1.67
C THR A 95 -4.07 6.37 -0.25
N ASN A 96 -5.20 6.04 0.36
CA ASN A 96 -5.27 5.45 1.69
C ASN A 96 -4.98 3.94 1.73
N MET A 97 -4.75 3.30 0.59
CA MET A 97 -4.63 1.85 0.52
C MET A 97 -3.36 1.30 1.13
N ALA A 98 -2.28 2.09 1.22
CA ALA A 98 -1.12 1.71 2.03
C ALA A 98 -1.52 1.51 3.50
N ALA A 99 -2.17 2.52 4.11
CA ALA A 99 -2.62 2.42 5.49
C ALA A 99 -3.67 1.31 5.70
N GLY A 100 -4.62 1.21 4.78
CA GLY A 100 -5.64 0.16 4.77
C GLY A 100 -5.05 -1.25 4.73
N GLN A 101 -4.14 -1.53 3.79
CA GLN A 101 -3.53 -2.85 3.66
C GLN A 101 -2.63 -3.20 4.85
N ILE A 102 -1.90 -2.23 5.44
CA ILE A 102 -1.11 -2.47 6.65
C ILE A 102 -2.03 -2.87 7.80
N SER A 103 -3.11 -2.11 8.02
CA SER A 103 -4.10 -2.42 9.06
C SER A 103 -4.72 -3.80 8.86
N ILE A 104 -5.08 -4.18 7.63
CA ILE A 104 -5.63 -5.51 7.32
C ILE A 104 -4.60 -6.61 7.56
N LYS A 105 -3.36 -6.46 7.07
CA LYS A 105 -2.32 -7.49 7.14
C LYS A 105 -1.92 -7.84 8.58
N TYR A 106 -1.81 -6.82 9.44
CA TYR A 106 -1.35 -6.99 10.83
C TYR A 106 -2.47 -6.99 11.88
N GLY A 107 -3.72 -6.79 11.45
CA GLY A 107 -4.87 -6.78 12.35
C GLY A 107 -4.93 -5.56 13.28
N PHE A 108 -4.31 -4.44 12.89
CA PHE A 108 -4.36 -3.19 13.65
C PHE A 108 -5.74 -2.55 13.54
N ARG A 109 -6.30 -2.16 14.69
CA ARG A 109 -7.68 -1.69 14.85
C ARG A 109 -7.79 -0.32 15.52
N GLY A 110 -6.67 0.33 15.80
CA GLY A 110 -6.64 1.72 16.21
C GLY A 110 -6.94 2.67 15.06
N PRO A 111 -6.61 3.97 15.21
CA PRO A 111 -6.82 4.97 14.17
C PRO A 111 -6.18 4.55 12.84
N ASN A 112 -6.95 4.55 11.75
CA ASN A 112 -6.46 4.27 10.40
C ASN A 112 -6.60 5.54 9.55
N HIS A 113 -5.48 6.20 9.29
CA HIS A 113 -5.41 7.52 8.69
C HIS A 113 -4.45 7.55 7.50
N SER A 114 -4.78 8.38 6.51
CA SER A 114 -3.93 8.62 5.36
C SER A 114 -4.00 10.07 4.94
N VAL A 115 -2.84 10.72 4.95
CA VAL A 115 -2.66 12.08 4.45
C VAL A 115 -2.18 12.07 3.00
N SER A 116 -2.50 13.13 2.25
CA SER A 116 -1.95 13.35 0.91
C SER A 116 -1.67 14.84 0.73
N THR A 117 -0.41 15.21 0.90
CA THR A 117 0.06 16.61 0.89
C THR A 117 1.30 16.74 0.02
N ALA A 118 1.26 16.09 -1.14
CA ALA A 118 2.35 16.03 -2.12
C ALA A 118 3.68 15.60 -1.46
N CYS A 119 4.74 16.39 -1.61
CA CYS A 119 6.07 16.11 -1.06
C CYS A 119 6.10 16.08 0.47
N ALA A 120 5.17 16.75 1.15
CA ALA A 120 5.09 16.78 2.60
C ALA A 120 4.32 15.59 3.20
N THR A 121 3.80 14.67 2.36
CA THR A 121 2.95 13.56 2.79
C THR A 121 3.57 12.71 3.90
N GLY A 122 4.83 12.32 3.75
CA GLY A 122 5.52 11.53 4.77
C GLY A 122 5.71 12.31 6.07
N ALA A 123 5.98 13.62 5.99
CA ALA A 123 6.19 14.45 7.16
C ALA A 123 4.89 14.71 7.94
N HIS A 124 3.74 14.89 7.26
CA HIS A 124 2.44 15.05 7.93
C HIS A 124 1.82 13.73 8.42
N ALA A 125 2.35 12.58 7.99
CA ALA A 125 1.89 11.28 8.48
C ALA A 125 2.47 10.95 9.86
N ILE A 126 3.57 11.60 10.23
CA ILE A 126 4.27 11.50 11.52
C ILE A 126 3.87 12.69 12.39
#